data_AF-A0A2J7Q2W4-F1
#
_entry.id   AF-A0A2J7Q2W4-F1
#
_cell.length_a   1.000
_cell.length_b   1.000
_cell.length_c   1.000
_cell.angle_alpha   90.00
_cell.angle_beta   90.00
_cell.angle_gamma   90.00
#
_symmetry.space_group_name_H-M   'P 1'
#
loop_
_entity.id
_entity.type
_entity.pdbx_description
1 polymer ?
#
loop_
_entity_poly.entity_id
_entity_poly.type
_entity_poly.pdbx_seq_one_letter_code
_entity_poly.pdbx_strand_id
1 'polypeptide(L)'
;MVKTDGKTFTFLNAKCESSYLMKRNPRKVTWTVLYRRKHKKGQEEEQAKKRTRRTQKFQRAIVGASLTDIIAKRNMKPEVRKAQREQAIR
;
A
#
# COMPACT_ATOMS: atom_id res chain seq x y z
N MET A 1 27.14 21.07 -12.37
CA MET A 1 27.04 22.48 -11.93
C MET A 1 26.57 22.54 -10.47
N VAL A 2 27.33 23.18 -9.59
CA VAL A 2 26.94 23.39 -8.18
C VAL A 2 26.54 24.86 -8.03
N LYS A 3 25.35 25.12 -7.48
CA LYS A 3 24.87 26.48 -7.24
C LYS A 3 25.39 27.01 -5.90
N THR A 4 25.31 28.34 -5.72
CA THR A 4 25.63 29.02 -4.45
C THR A 4 24.81 28.54 -3.26
N ASP A 5 23.59 28.04 -3.51
CA ASP A 5 22.71 27.42 -2.52
C ASP A 5 23.05 25.94 -2.22
N GLY A 6 24.20 25.45 -2.70
CA GLY A 6 24.68 24.07 -2.51
C GLY A 6 24.00 23.03 -3.39
N LYS A 7 22.98 23.40 -4.18
CA LYS A 7 22.27 22.44 -5.05
C LYS A 7 23.12 22.02 -6.24
N THR A 8 23.27 20.71 -6.42
CA THR A 8 24.02 20.12 -7.51
C THR A 8 23.10 19.72 -8.66
N PHE A 9 23.45 20.11 -9.89
CA PHE A 9 22.77 19.72 -11.12
C PHE A 9 23.73 18.93 -12.01
N THR A 10 23.27 17.79 -12.48
CA THR A 10 23.95 16.95 -13.48
C THR A 10 23.31 17.17 -14.84
N PHE A 11 24.13 17.46 -15.85
CA PHE A 11 23.70 17.65 -17.23
C PHE A 11 24.37 16.60 -18.11
N LEU A 12 23.60 16.00 -19.02
CA LEU A 12 24.13 15.00 -19.96
C LEU A 12 25.04 15.63 -21.03
N ASN A 13 24.71 16.85 -21.47
CA ASN A 13 25.40 17.56 -22.55
C ASN A 13 25.16 19.08 -22.48
N ALA A 14 25.86 19.83 -23.34
CA ALA A 14 25.77 21.30 -23.41
C ALA A 14 24.37 21.82 -23.76
N LYS A 15 23.57 21.08 -24.53
CA LYS A 15 22.18 21.45 -24.87
C LYS A 15 21.29 21.51 -23.62
N CYS A 16 21.44 20.52 -22.73
CA CYS A 16 20.72 20.47 -21.46
C CYS A 16 21.14 21.63 -20.54
N GLU A 17 22.44 21.87 -20.43
CA GLU A 17 23.00 22.94 -19.60
C GLU A 17 22.58 24.34 -20.09
N SER A 18 22.74 24.63 -21.38
CA SER A 18 22.33 25.92 -21.96
C SER A 18 20.82 26.18 -21.80
N SER A 19 19.98 25.16 -22.02
CA SER A 19 18.53 25.30 -21.79
C SER A 19 18.19 25.62 -20.33
N TYR A 20 18.93 25.03 -19.38
CA TYR A 20 18.79 25.31 -17.96
C TYR A 20 19.23 26.74 -17.61
N LEU A 21 20.37 27.20 -18.14
CA LEU A 21 20.88 28.55 -17.92
C LEU A 21 19.94 29.62 -18.51
N MET A 22 19.29 29.31 -19.64
CA MET A 22 18.19 30.11 -20.22
C MET A 22 16.89 30.04 -19.40
N LYS A 23 16.87 29.35 -18.25
CA LYS A 23 15.73 29.18 -17.34
C LYS A 23 14.49 28.57 -18.04
N ARG A 24 14.69 27.75 -19.07
CA ARG A 24 13.58 27.08 -19.77
C ARG A 24 13.00 26.00 -18.86
N ASN A 25 11.67 25.96 -18.76
CA ASN A 25 11.01 24.94 -17.95
C ASN A 25 11.03 23.58 -18.69
N PRO A 26 11.66 22.52 -18.14
CA PRO A 26 11.70 21.21 -18.79
C PRO A 26 10.30 20.65 -19.09
N ARG A 27 9.26 20.99 -18.29
CA ARG A 27 7.87 20.58 -18.53
C ARG A 27 7.22 21.21 -19.77
N LYS A 28 7.86 22.21 -20.39
CA LYS A 28 7.47 22.83 -21.66
C LYS A 28 8.37 22.41 -22.83
N VAL A 29 9.50 21.75 -22.57
CA VAL A 29 10.44 21.28 -23.60
C VAL A 29 10.08 19.86 -24.03
N THR A 30 9.61 19.73 -25.27
CA THR A 30 8.89 18.56 -25.81
C THR A 30 9.63 17.23 -25.72
N TRP A 31 10.96 17.24 -25.87
CA TRP A 31 11.79 16.03 -25.89
C TRP A 31 12.21 15.55 -24.49
N THR A 32 11.91 16.29 -23.42
CA THR A 32 12.33 15.89 -22.06
C THR A 32 11.41 14.82 -21.47
N VAL A 33 11.97 14.01 -20.56
CA VAL A 33 11.20 13.00 -19.81
C VAL A 33 10.08 13.66 -18.99
N LEU A 34 10.33 14.83 -18.39
CA LEU A 34 9.33 15.56 -17.60
C LEU A 34 8.14 16.02 -18.46
N TYR A 35 8.40 16.52 -19.67
CA TYR A 35 7.34 16.85 -20.62
C TYR A 35 6.54 15.62 -21.02
N ARG A 36 7.22 14.52 -21.37
CA ARG A 36 6.56 13.27 -21.76
C ARG A 36 5.67 12.72 -20.63
N ARG A 37 6.14 12.72 -19.38
CA ARG A 37 5.35 12.35 -18.19
C ARG A 37 4.12 13.25 -18.01
N LYS A 38 4.28 14.58 -18.12
CA LYS A 38 3.16 15.54 -17.99
C LYS A 38 2.08 15.32 -19.05
N HIS A 39 2.49 14.99 -20.28
CA HIS A 39 1.59 14.82 -21.42
C HIS A 39 1.25 13.36 -21.71
N LYS A 40 1.52 12.45 -20.76
CA LYS A 40 1.24 11.00 -20.89
C LYS A 40 1.76 10.38 -22.19
N LYS A 41 2.96 10.81 -22.63
CA LYS A 41 3.63 10.25 -23.82
C LYS A 41 4.56 9.11 -23.43
N GLY A 42 4.44 7.97 -24.11
CA GLY A 42 5.21 6.75 -23.85
C GLY A 42 4.34 5.64 -23.29
N GLN A 43 4.96 4.49 -23.00
CA GLN A 43 4.25 3.42 -22.32
C GLN A 43 3.91 3.89 -20.90
N GLU A 44 2.63 3.77 -20.54
CA GLU A 44 2.28 3.70 -19.13
C GLU A 44 3.04 2.47 -18.61
N GLU A 45 4.00 2.66 -17.70
CA GLU A 45 4.21 1.61 -16.71
C GLU A 45 2.81 1.41 -16.14
N GLU A 46 2.14 0.32 -16.53
CA GLU A 46 0.94 -0.13 -15.86
C GLU A 46 1.33 -0.10 -14.40
N GLN A 47 0.87 0.91 -13.68
CA GLN A 47 1.01 0.94 -12.24
C GLN A 47 0.12 -0.21 -11.83
N ALA A 48 0.72 -1.39 -11.74
CA ALA A 48 0.13 -2.56 -11.17
C ALA A 48 -0.27 -2.08 -9.78
N LYS A 49 -1.55 -1.71 -9.64
CA LYS A 49 -2.07 -1.15 -8.41
C LYS A 49 -1.71 -2.18 -7.37
N LYS A 50 -0.76 -1.85 -6.48
CA LYS A 50 -0.34 -2.76 -5.43
C LYS A 50 -1.60 -3.09 -4.65
N ARG A 51 -2.15 -4.28 -4.87
CA ARG A 51 -3.31 -4.76 -4.12
C ARG A 51 -2.88 -4.72 -2.65
N THR A 52 -3.55 -3.87 -1.89
CA THR A 52 -3.35 -3.77 -0.44
C THR A 52 -3.59 -5.14 0.18
N ARG A 53 -2.72 -5.57 1.09
CA ARG A 53 -2.85 -6.86 1.79
C ARG A 53 -4.20 -6.92 2.53
N ARG A 54 -4.96 -8.00 2.33
CA ARG A 54 -6.18 -8.28 3.11
C ARG A 54 -5.78 -8.79 4.49
N THR A 55 -6.31 -8.19 5.55
CA THR A 55 -6.05 -8.63 6.93
C THR A 55 -7.14 -9.59 7.37
N GLN A 56 -6.77 -10.78 7.85
CA GLN A 56 -7.69 -11.70 8.49
C GLN A 56 -7.54 -11.58 10.01
N LYS A 57 -8.65 -11.40 10.73
CA LYS A 57 -8.65 -11.31 12.19
C LYS A 57 -9.06 -12.67 12.79
N PHE A 58 -8.28 -13.14 13.77
CA PHE A 58 -8.54 -14.39 14.49
C PHE A 58 -9.07 -14.14 15.90
N GLN A 59 -9.82 -15.12 16.40
CA GLN A 59 -10.37 -15.12 17.76
C GLN A 59 -9.27 -15.37 18.79
N ARG A 60 -9.20 -14.51 19.81
CA ARG A 60 -8.17 -14.53 20.85
C ARG A 60 -8.68 -15.30 22.08
N ALA A 61 -7.77 -15.98 22.78
CA ALA A 61 -8.02 -16.50 24.12
C ALA A 61 -8.29 -15.36 25.10
N ILE A 62 -9.04 -15.65 26.15
CA ILE A 62 -9.43 -14.68 27.18
C ILE A 62 -8.87 -15.19 28.52
N VAL A 63 -8.46 -14.29 29.41
CA VAL A 63 -8.04 -14.68 30.77
C VAL A 63 -9.19 -15.46 31.43
N GLY A 64 -8.92 -16.68 31.88
CA GLY A 64 -9.93 -17.57 32.49
C GLY A 64 -10.60 -18.58 31.54
N ALA A 65 -10.32 -18.55 30.24
CA ALA A 65 -10.74 -19.61 29.31
C ALA A 65 -9.72 -19.79 28.19
N SER A 66 -9.16 -20.98 28.09
CA SER A 66 -8.22 -21.29 27.01
C SER A 66 -8.94 -21.23 25.66
N LEU A 67 -8.20 -20.91 24.58
CA LEU A 67 -8.75 -20.90 23.22
C LEU A 67 -9.42 -22.24 22.85
N THR A 68 -8.88 -23.34 23.37
CA THR A 68 -9.39 -24.70 23.19
C THR A 68 -10.72 -24.92 23.86
N ASP A 69 -10.90 -24.43 25.09
CA ASP A 69 -12.20 -24.50 25.79
C ASP A 69 -13.27 -23.69 25.04
N ILE A 70 -12.85 -22.53 24.52
CA ILE A 70 -13.72 -21.66 23.73
C ILE A 70 -14.15 -22.35 22.44
N ILE A 71 -13.23 -23.01 21.72
CA ILE A 71 -13.54 -23.74 20.48
C ILE A 71 -14.39 -24.98 20.77
N ALA A 72 -14.07 -25.74 21.81
CA ALA A 72 -14.81 -26.95 22.19
C ALA A 72 -16.27 -26.62 22.52
N LYS A 73 -16.51 -25.58 23.34
CA LYS A 73 -17.86 -25.08 23.63
C LYS A 73 -18.56 -24.57 22.37
N ARG A 74 -17.86 -23.82 21.52
CA ARG A 74 -18.40 -23.26 20.26
C ARG A 74 -18.76 -24.31 19.23
N ASN A 75 -18.08 -25.44 19.22
CA ASN A 75 -18.31 -26.52 18.26
C ASN A 75 -19.23 -27.62 18.80
N MET A 76 -19.76 -27.50 20.03
CA MET A 76 -20.77 -28.44 20.53
C MET A 76 -22.00 -28.47 19.64
N LYS A 77 -22.46 -29.68 19.30
CA LYS A 77 -23.65 -29.89 18.47
C LYS A 77 -24.89 -29.26 19.14
N PRO A 78 -25.85 -28.72 18.37
CA PRO A 78 -27.04 -28.07 18.91
C PRO A 78 -27.85 -28.96 19.86
N GLU A 79 -27.91 -30.26 19.59
CA GLU A 79 -28.62 -31.26 20.39
C GLU A 79 -28.07 -31.35 21.82
N VAL A 80 -26.73 -31.38 21.96
CA VAL A 80 -26.07 -31.43 23.27
C VAL A 80 -26.30 -30.14 24.06
N ARG A 81 -26.32 -28.99 23.37
CA ARG A 81 -26.66 -27.71 24.02
C ARG A 81 -28.11 -27.66 24.49
N LYS A 82 -29.03 -28.24 23.71
CA LYS A 82 -30.47 -28.30 24.04
C LYS A 82 -30.71 -29.20 25.25
N ALA A 83 -30.08 -30.38 25.28
CA ALA A 83 -30.16 -31.31 26.40
C ALA A 83 -29.63 -30.70 27.72
N GLN A 84 -28.45 -30.06 27.69
CA GLN A 84 -27.91 -29.38 28.88
C GLN A 84 -28.82 -28.23 29.36
N ARG A 85 -29.48 -27.52 28.43
CA ARG A 85 -30.42 -26.45 28.77
C ARG A 85 -31.68 -27.00 29.45
N GLU A 86 -32.28 -28.05 28.90
CA GLU A 86 -33.49 -28.66 29.47
C GLU A 86 -33.22 -29.26 30.85
N GLN A 87 -32.05 -29.87 31.03
CA GLN A 87 -31.63 -30.38 32.33
C GLN A 87 -31.42 -29.27 33.37
N ALA A 88 -30.95 -28.09 32.97
CA ALA A 88 -30.76 -26.96 33.87
C ALA A 88 -32.05 -26.18 34.21
N ILE A 89 -33.13 -26.39 33.45
CA ILE A 89 -34.46 -25.75 33.68
C ILE A 89 -35.29 -26.54 34.69
N ARG A 90 -35.00 -27.84 34.82
CA ARG A 90 -35.65 -28.74 35.78
C ARG A 90 -35.08 -28.55 37.18
#